data_AF-A0AB38QWW7-F1
#
_entry.id   AF-A0AB38QWW7-F1
#
_cell.length_a   1.000
_cell.length_b   1.000
_cell.length_c   1.000
_cell.angle_alpha   90.00
_cell.angle_beta   90.00
_cell.angle_gamma   90.00
#
_symmetry.space_group_name_H-M   'P 1'
#
loop_
_entity.id
_entity.type
_entity.pdbx_description
1 polymer ?
#
loop_
_entity_poly.entity_id
_entity_poly.type
_entity_poly.pdbx_seq_one_letter_code
_entity_poly.pdbx_strand_id
1 'polypeptide(L)'
;MTERLTTSITLYGEFDTRDSKMWLDYYFYCKDLIQSINFKPTHLGITGQSFKSGKIMNLDSSEKKLFKSLEKGEELVSLAVYSLPEDYSIAAFDYDIYMCRTKQLGDPYIIMTFRNDIFDEINVEDVIKELKKYINFNSGQIFQMSNLESPQIYASKANSPSTFKSLKIIREL
;
A
#
# COMPACT_ATOMS: atom_id res chain seq x y z
N MET A 1 -11.45 -0.46 -16.97
CA MET A 1 -10.47 0.38 -16.25
C MET A 1 -10.56 1.78 -16.82
N THR A 2 -10.94 2.75 -15.99
CA THR A 2 -10.95 4.16 -16.37
C THR A 2 -9.61 4.77 -15.96
N GLU A 3 -8.97 5.50 -16.87
CA GLU A 3 -7.75 6.22 -16.54
C GLU A 3 -8.05 7.34 -15.54
N ARG A 4 -7.26 7.40 -14.48
CA ARG A 4 -7.32 8.47 -13.48
C ARG A 4 -5.96 8.76 -12.90
N LEU A 5 -5.76 10.01 -12.51
CA LEU A 5 -4.57 10.43 -11.81
C LEU A 5 -4.63 9.96 -10.35
N THR A 6 -3.52 9.43 -9.88
CA THR A 6 -3.32 9.02 -8.49
C THR A 6 -2.11 9.74 -7.92
N THR A 7 -2.13 9.98 -6.61
CA THR A 7 -0.99 10.51 -5.86
C THR A 7 -0.55 9.48 -4.85
N SER A 8 0.75 9.21 -4.81
CA SER A 8 1.36 8.21 -3.95
C SER A 8 2.38 8.82 -3.00
N ILE A 9 2.39 8.35 -1.76
CA ILE A 9 3.46 8.55 -0.78
C ILE A 9 4.21 7.23 -0.68
N THR A 10 5.49 7.22 -1.01
CA THR A 10 6.35 6.04 -0.90
C THR A 10 7.51 6.31 0.03
N LEU A 11 7.74 5.41 0.99
CA LEU A 11 8.90 5.40 1.87
C LEU A 11 9.71 4.13 1.61
N TYR A 12 11.00 4.28 1.38
CA TYR A 12 11.98 3.21 1.24
C TYR A 12 12.79 3.04 2.51
N GLY A 13 13.16 1.81 2.81
CA GLY A 13 13.92 1.48 4.01
C GLY A 13 13.77 0.02 4.40
N GLU A 14 14.40 -0.37 5.49
CA GLU A 14 14.35 -1.76 5.95
C GLU A 14 13.25 -1.96 6.98
N PHE A 15 12.73 -3.18 7.07
CA PHE A 15 11.87 -3.57 8.18
C PHE A 15 11.93 -5.08 8.42
N ASP A 16 11.58 -5.50 9.63
CA ASP A 16 11.54 -6.92 9.99
C ASP A 16 10.24 -7.57 9.48
N THR A 17 10.38 -8.61 8.65
CA THR A 17 9.27 -9.40 8.09
C THR A 17 8.62 -10.32 9.12
N ARG A 18 9.29 -10.58 10.25
CA ARG A 18 8.81 -11.41 11.36
C ARG A 18 8.23 -10.62 12.53
N ASP A 19 8.25 -9.29 12.47
CA ASP A 19 7.64 -8.45 13.51
C ASP A 19 6.11 -8.41 13.35
N SER A 20 5.44 -9.39 13.96
CA SER A 20 3.98 -9.51 13.92
C SER A 20 3.27 -8.27 14.48
N LYS A 21 3.86 -7.60 15.47
CA LYS A 21 3.26 -6.41 16.10
C LYS A 21 3.27 -5.25 15.10
N MET A 22 4.39 -5.00 14.44
CA MET A 22 4.48 -3.94 13.43
C MET A 22 3.55 -4.19 12.23
N TRP A 23 3.37 -5.45 11.81
CA TRP A 23 2.38 -5.78 10.78
C TRP A 23 0.94 -5.50 11.22
N LEU A 24 0.60 -5.83 12.46
CA LEU A 24 -0.74 -5.63 13.01
C LEU A 24 -1.03 -4.13 13.22
N ASP A 25 -0.08 -3.39 13.77
CA ASP A 25 -0.21 -1.94 13.98
C ASP A 25 -0.34 -1.21 12.63
N TYR A 26 0.46 -1.59 11.63
CA TYR A 26 0.35 -1.06 10.26
C TYR A 26 -1.02 -1.36 9.65
N TYR A 27 -1.52 -2.58 9.83
CA TYR A 27 -2.84 -2.98 9.34
C TYR A 27 -3.97 -2.11 9.92
N PHE A 28 -3.98 -1.92 11.24
CA PHE A 28 -4.99 -1.09 11.90
C PHE A 28 -4.88 0.37 11.47
N TYR A 29 -3.67 0.90 11.36
CA TYR A 29 -3.46 2.25 10.83
C TYR A 29 -4.05 2.42 9.44
N CYS A 30 -3.83 1.49 8.51
CA CYS A 30 -4.42 1.54 7.17
C CYS A 30 -5.96 1.57 7.23
N LYS A 31 -6.58 0.76 8.09
CA LYS A 31 -8.05 0.76 8.24
C LYS A 31 -8.55 2.07 8.79
N ASP A 32 -7.95 2.55 9.88
CA ASP A 32 -8.35 3.79 10.54
C ASP A 32 -8.20 4.99 9.61
N LEU A 33 -7.10 5.06 8.85
CA LEU A 33 -6.88 6.10 7.87
C LEU A 33 -7.97 6.07 6.78
N ILE A 34 -8.24 4.91 6.16
CA ILE A 34 -9.29 4.77 5.15
C ILE A 34 -10.66 5.20 5.69
N GLN A 35 -10.99 4.80 6.93
CA GLN A 35 -12.27 5.14 7.55
C GLN A 35 -12.37 6.63 7.92
N SER A 36 -11.26 7.27 8.31
CA SER A 36 -11.23 8.68 8.70
C SER A 36 -11.58 9.64 7.55
N ILE A 37 -11.38 9.19 6.30
CA ILE A 37 -11.74 9.93 5.07
C ILE A 37 -13.01 9.36 4.42
N ASN A 38 -13.88 8.70 5.20
CA ASN A 38 -15.18 8.18 4.76
C ASN A 38 -15.16 7.10 3.67
N PHE A 39 -14.04 6.39 3.52
CA PHE A 39 -13.95 5.20 2.67
C PHE A 39 -14.04 3.91 3.51
N LYS A 40 -14.27 2.78 2.83
CA LYS A 40 -14.35 1.47 3.48
C LYS A 40 -13.16 0.61 3.05
N PRO A 41 -12.39 0.02 3.99
CA PRO A 41 -11.45 -1.03 3.63
C PRO A 41 -12.25 -2.25 3.14
N THR A 42 -11.92 -2.76 1.96
CA THR A 42 -12.72 -3.79 1.27
C THR A 42 -11.95 -5.09 1.04
N HIS A 43 -10.65 -5.02 0.77
CA HIS A 43 -9.84 -6.18 0.39
C HIS A 43 -8.45 -6.15 1.00
N LEU A 44 -7.85 -7.34 1.12
CA LEU A 44 -6.46 -7.54 1.47
C LEU A 44 -5.71 -8.33 0.40
N GLY A 45 -4.48 -7.90 0.13
CA GLY A 45 -3.46 -8.71 -0.51
C GLY A 45 -2.43 -9.12 0.55
N ILE A 46 -2.20 -10.41 0.73
CA ILE A 46 -1.24 -10.90 1.74
C ILE A 46 -0.28 -11.86 1.04
N THR A 47 1.01 -11.71 1.30
CA THR A 47 2.02 -12.68 0.91
C THR A 47 2.96 -12.96 2.07
N GLY A 48 3.28 -14.23 2.27
CA GLY A 48 4.06 -14.71 3.41
C GLY A 48 4.10 -16.22 3.43
N GLN A 49 4.57 -16.79 4.53
CA GLN A 49 4.79 -18.23 4.67
C GLN A 49 3.54 -19.07 4.34
N SER A 50 2.38 -18.68 4.88
CA SER A 50 1.08 -19.34 4.64
C SER A 50 0.27 -18.73 3.49
N PHE A 51 0.78 -17.68 2.84
CA PHE A 51 0.07 -16.91 1.80
C PHE A 51 0.87 -16.92 0.50
N LYS A 52 0.75 -18.00 -0.28
CA LYS A 52 1.54 -18.21 -1.51
C LYS A 52 0.85 -17.76 -2.79
N SER A 53 -0.47 -17.54 -2.76
CA SER A 53 -1.26 -17.30 -3.97
C SER A 53 -1.21 -15.86 -4.48
N GLY A 54 -0.77 -14.90 -3.66
CA GLY A 54 -0.81 -13.46 -3.97
C GLY A 54 -2.21 -12.92 -4.24
N LYS A 55 -3.27 -13.70 -3.96
CA LYS A 55 -4.65 -13.32 -4.27
C LYS A 55 -5.11 -12.16 -3.39
N ILE A 56 -5.76 -11.19 -4.02
CA ILE A 56 -6.53 -10.16 -3.35
C ILE A 56 -7.87 -10.79 -2.94
N MET A 57 -8.22 -10.69 -1.66
CA MET A 57 -9.42 -11.33 -1.08
C MET A 57 -10.22 -10.31 -0.28
N ASN A 58 -11.54 -10.52 -0.17
CA ASN A 58 -12.42 -9.72 0.68
C ASN A 58 -11.91 -9.65 2.13
N LEU A 59 -12.00 -8.46 2.73
CA LEU A 59 -11.48 -8.15 4.06
C LEU A 59 -11.93 -9.16 5.12
N ASP A 60 -13.24 -9.38 5.26
CA ASP A 60 -13.83 -10.22 6.31
C ASP A 60 -13.26 -11.66 6.34
N SER A 61 -12.96 -12.20 5.15
CA SER A 61 -12.44 -13.56 4.99
C SER A 61 -10.93 -13.67 5.18
N SER A 62 -10.21 -12.56 4.94
CA SER A 62 -8.75 -12.50 4.93
C SER A 62 -8.18 -11.99 6.25
N GLU A 63 -8.91 -11.12 6.95
CA GLU A 63 -8.53 -10.58 8.26
C GLU A 63 -8.35 -11.69 9.31
N LYS A 64 -9.30 -12.63 9.40
CA LYS A 64 -9.19 -13.80 10.30
C LYS A 64 -7.96 -14.67 9.99
N LYS A 65 -7.54 -14.74 8.73
CA LYS A 65 -6.35 -15.51 8.32
C LYS A 65 -5.07 -14.75 8.66
N LEU A 66 -5.06 -13.44 8.44
CA LEU A 66 -3.97 -12.55 8.82
C LEU A 66 -3.67 -12.69 10.32
N PHE A 67 -4.68 -12.51 11.18
CA PHE A 67 -4.49 -12.58 12.63
C PHE A 67 -3.94 -13.94 13.09
N LYS A 68 -4.50 -15.05 12.60
CA LYS A 68 -4.00 -16.39 12.91
C LYS A 68 -2.54 -16.62 12.49
N SER A 69 -2.11 -15.99 11.39
CA SER A 69 -0.72 -16.09 10.91
C SER A 69 0.21 -15.27 11.80
N LEU A 70 -0.19 -14.04 12.15
CA LEU A 70 0.56 -13.15 13.04
C LEU A 70 0.69 -13.73 14.47
N GLU A 71 -0.37 -14.33 15.01
CA GLU A 71 -0.38 -15.03 16.31
C GLU A 71 0.63 -16.17 16.37
N LYS A 72 0.87 -16.85 15.23
CA LYS A 72 1.85 -17.93 15.11
C LYS A 72 3.28 -17.42 14.88
N GLY A 73 3.48 -16.10 14.75
CA GLY A 73 4.78 -15.52 14.38
C GLY A 73 5.24 -15.91 12.98
N GLU A 74 4.29 -16.20 12.07
CA GLU A 74 4.62 -16.51 10.69
C GLU A 74 5.14 -15.27 9.96
N GLU A 75 6.12 -15.48 9.10
CA GLU A 75 6.73 -14.39 8.33
C GLU A 75 5.76 -13.87 7.25
N LEU A 76 5.60 -12.54 7.20
CA LEU A 76 4.91 -11.84 6.13
C LEU A 76 5.92 -11.07 5.27
N VAL A 77 5.76 -11.20 3.96
CA VAL A 77 6.58 -10.48 2.97
C VAL A 77 5.86 -9.23 2.48
N SER A 78 4.52 -9.26 2.43
CA SER A 78 3.70 -8.15 1.96
C SER A 78 2.33 -8.16 2.63
N LEU A 79 1.85 -6.97 2.97
CA LEU A 79 0.47 -6.72 3.36
C LEU A 79 -0.04 -5.48 2.63
N ALA A 80 -1.10 -5.65 1.86
CA ALA A 80 -1.79 -4.60 1.13
C ALA A 80 -3.25 -4.49 1.57
N VAL A 81 -3.74 -3.27 1.75
CA VAL A 81 -5.12 -2.92 2.09
C VAL A 81 -5.70 -2.05 0.98
N TYR A 82 -6.91 -2.38 0.53
CA TYR A 82 -7.58 -1.70 -0.57
C TYR A 82 -8.94 -1.13 -0.14
N SER A 83 -9.25 0.07 -0.62
CA SER A 83 -10.62 0.54 -0.79
C SER A 83 -10.96 0.47 -2.28
N LEU A 84 -11.86 -0.45 -2.65
CA LEU A 84 -12.34 -0.60 -4.02
C LEU A 84 -13.76 -0.02 -4.14
N PRO A 85 -14.09 0.67 -5.24
CA PRO A 85 -15.46 1.07 -5.53
C PRO A 85 -16.33 -0.16 -5.80
N GLU A 86 -17.65 -0.07 -5.65
CA GLU A 86 -18.56 -1.21 -5.79
C GLU A 86 -18.54 -1.84 -7.20
N ASP A 87 -18.23 -1.05 -8.23
CA ASP A 87 -18.22 -1.42 -9.65
C ASP A 87 -16.81 -1.73 -10.20
N TYR A 88 -15.84 -1.98 -9.33
CA TYR A 88 -14.46 -2.30 -9.75
C TYR A 88 -14.40 -3.54 -10.67
N SER A 89 -13.53 -3.50 -11.68
CA SER A 89 -13.28 -4.66 -12.56
C SER A 89 -11.99 -5.38 -12.18
N ILE A 90 -10.91 -4.63 -11.93
CA ILE A 90 -9.59 -5.16 -11.61
C ILE A 90 -9.02 -4.42 -10.40
N ALA A 91 -8.97 -5.11 -9.26
CA ALA A 91 -8.54 -4.53 -7.98
C ALA A 91 -7.15 -3.87 -8.01
N ALA A 92 -6.25 -4.33 -8.90
CA ALA A 92 -4.90 -3.79 -9.03
C ALA A 92 -4.82 -2.40 -9.71
N PHE A 93 -5.92 -1.92 -10.30
CA PHE A 93 -5.98 -0.66 -11.06
C PHE A 93 -7.18 0.21 -10.67
N ASP A 94 -8.29 -0.41 -10.28
CA ASP A 94 -9.56 0.25 -10.02
C ASP A 94 -9.73 0.64 -8.53
N TYR A 95 -8.69 0.62 -7.71
CA TYR A 95 -8.74 1.04 -6.31
C TYR A 95 -8.88 2.57 -6.14
N ASP A 96 -9.75 3.02 -5.23
CA ASP A 96 -9.76 4.42 -4.80
C ASP A 96 -8.59 4.71 -3.85
N ILE A 97 -8.25 3.72 -3.02
CA ILE A 97 -7.13 3.77 -2.07
C ILE A 97 -6.42 2.42 -2.06
N TYR A 98 -5.09 2.47 -2.14
CA TYR A 98 -4.21 1.31 -2.03
C TYR A 98 -3.08 1.62 -1.05
N MET A 99 -2.88 0.76 -0.06
CA MET A 99 -1.81 0.89 0.91
C MET A 99 -1.07 -0.43 0.98
N CYS A 100 0.26 -0.42 0.88
CA CYS A 100 1.05 -1.64 0.92
C CYS A 100 2.38 -1.43 1.63
N ARG A 101 2.74 -2.38 2.49
CA ARG A 101 4.07 -2.55 3.07
C ARG A 101 4.63 -3.86 2.54
N THR A 102 5.77 -3.84 1.86
CA THR A 102 6.24 -5.00 1.11
C THR A 102 7.76 -5.08 0.96
N LYS A 103 8.26 -6.33 0.93
CA LYS A 103 9.61 -6.73 0.55
C LYS A 103 9.58 -7.73 -0.63
N GLN A 104 8.49 -7.78 -1.40
CA GLN A 104 8.37 -8.74 -2.50
C GLN A 104 9.36 -8.51 -3.62
N LEU A 105 9.63 -7.25 -3.96
CA LEU A 105 10.42 -6.86 -5.13
C LEU A 105 11.34 -5.70 -4.74
N GLY A 106 12.64 -5.89 -4.99
CA GLY A 106 13.66 -4.86 -4.75
C GLY A 106 13.87 -4.54 -3.27
N ASP A 107 14.18 -3.26 -3.01
CA ASP A 107 14.31 -2.71 -1.66
C ASP A 107 12.94 -2.74 -0.96
N PRO A 108 12.85 -2.98 0.36
CA PRO A 108 11.58 -2.87 1.06
C PRO A 108 11.04 -1.44 1.04
N TYR A 109 9.71 -1.33 0.97
CA TYR A 109 9.04 -0.04 0.95
C TYR A 109 7.63 -0.11 1.52
N ILE A 110 7.12 1.06 1.85
CA ILE A 110 5.71 1.32 2.09
C ILE A 110 5.23 2.29 1.01
N ILE A 111 4.10 1.99 0.38
CA ILE A 111 3.39 2.88 -0.55
C ILE A 111 1.96 3.09 -0.07
N MET A 112 1.49 4.33 -0.14
CA MET A 112 0.07 4.67 -0.02
C MET A 112 -0.33 5.49 -1.24
N THR A 113 -1.23 4.96 -2.04
CA THR A 113 -1.76 5.57 -3.26
C THR A 113 -3.23 5.90 -3.08
N PHE A 114 -3.58 7.12 -3.46
CA PHE A 114 -4.94 7.64 -3.40
C PHE A 114 -5.33 8.16 -4.78
N ARG A 115 -6.62 8.07 -5.11
CA ARG A 115 -7.19 8.91 -6.16
C ARG A 115 -6.89 10.37 -5.84
N ASN A 116 -6.56 11.19 -6.84
CA ASN A 116 -5.99 12.51 -6.58
C ASN A 116 -6.90 13.44 -5.76
N ASP A 117 -8.21 13.40 -5.97
CA ASP A 117 -9.21 14.14 -5.19
C ASP A 117 -9.29 13.69 -3.72
N ILE A 118 -9.07 12.41 -3.44
CA ILE A 118 -9.01 11.86 -2.07
C ILE A 118 -7.72 12.29 -1.37
N PHE A 119 -6.61 12.41 -2.11
CA PHE A 119 -5.32 12.83 -1.56
C PHE A 119 -5.38 14.23 -0.92
N ASP A 120 -6.24 15.10 -1.44
CA ASP A 120 -6.42 16.45 -0.89
C ASP A 120 -7.12 16.46 0.47
N GLU A 121 -7.75 15.34 0.88
CA GLU A 121 -8.43 15.20 2.17
C GLU A 121 -7.51 14.69 3.31
N ILE A 122 -6.29 14.24 3.01
CA ILE A 122 -5.36 13.70 4.02
C ILE A 122 -4.34 14.73 4.49
N ASN A 123 -3.96 14.67 5.78
CA ASN A 123 -2.80 15.40 6.27
C ASN A 123 -1.52 14.63 5.92
N VAL A 124 -0.89 15.03 4.81
CA VAL A 124 0.31 14.39 4.25
C VAL A 124 1.47 14.28 5.25
N GLU A 125 1.71 15.31 6.08
CA GLU A 125 2.81 15.29 7.05
C GLU A 125 2.55 14.30 8.20
N ASP A 126 1.31 14.26 8.70
CA ASP A 126 0.92 13.30 9.74
C ASP A 126 1.02 11.86 9.20
N VAL A 127 0.58 11.64 7.95
CA VAL A 127 0.71 10.33 7.29
C VAL A 127 2.17 9.93 7.19
N ILE A 128 3.06 10.78 6.66
CA ILE A 128 4.49 10.47 6.55
C ILE A 128 5.10 10.15 7.92
N LYS A 129 4.78 10.96 8.94
CA LYS A 129 5.27 10.75 10.31
C LYS A 129 4.83 9.41 10.86
N GLU A 130 3.58 8.99 10.61
CA GLU A 130 3.07 7.70 11.05
C GLU A 130 3.73 6.55 10.29
N LEU A 131 3.87 6.66 8.96
CA LEU A 131 4.51 5.63 8.13
C LEU A 131 5.95 5.33 8.54
N LYS A 132 6.72 6.36 8.94
CA LYS A 132 8.10 6.20 9.42
C LYS A 132 8.21 5.32 10.68
N LYS A 133 7.12 5.03 11.39
CA LYS A 133 7.13 4.07 12.51
C LYS A 133 7.19 2.62 12.05
N TYR A 134 6.75 2.33 10.82
CA TYR A 134 6.62 0.96 10.29
C TYR A 134 7.77 0.55 9.36
N ILE A 135 8.73 1.45 9.15
CA ILE A 135 9.91 1.26 8.29
C ILE A 135 11.10 2.03 8.85
N ASN A 136 12.28 1.41 8.82
CA ASN A 136 13.55 2.09 9.09
C ASN A 136 13.88 2.97 7.88
N PHE A 137 13.32 4.16 7.89
CA PHE A 137 13.30 5.11 6.77
C PHE A 137 14.71 5.49 6.28
N ASN A 138 14.90 5.43 4.97
CA ASN A 138 16.11 5.87 4.27
C ASN A 138 15.81 7.04 3.34
N SER A 139 14.86 6.86 2.42
CA SER A 139 14.44 7.87 1.45
C SER A 139 12.97 7.68 1.10
N GLY A 140 12.35 8.67 0.46
CA GLY A 140 10.99 8.52 -0.02
C GLY A 140 10.63 9.55 -1.08
N GLN A 141 9.45 9.38 -1.67
CA GLN A 141 8.94 10.25 -2.71
C GLN A 141 7.43 10.40 -2.60
N ILE A 142 6.95 11.60 -2.89
CA ILE A 142 5.55 11.85 -3.26
C ILE A 142 5.50 12.07 -4.76
N PHE A 143 4.67 11.31 -5.46
CA PHE A 143 4.55 11.41 -6.91
C PHE A 143 3.11 11.21 -7.38
N GLN A 144 2.84 11.75 -8.55
CA GLN A 144 1.61 11.56 -9.31
C GLN A 144 1.87 10.67 -10.52
N MET A 145 0.91 9.80 -10.84
CA MET A 145 0.86 9.10 -12.12
C MET A 145 -0.53 8.51 -12.40
N SER A 146 -0.75 8.13 -13.65
CA SER A 146 -1.88 7.36 -14.11
C SER A 146 -1.95 6.01 -13.38
N ASN A 147 -3.14 5.65 -12.89
CA ASN A 147 -3.37 4.33 -12.31
C ASN A 147 -3.05 3.19 -13.30
N LEU A 148 -3.20 3.41 -14.61
CA LEU A 148 -2.92 2.42 -15.65
C LEU A 148 -1.41 2.13 -15.80
N GLU A 149 -0.54 3.05 -15.37
CA GLU A 149 0.91 2.84 -15.32
C GLU A 149 1.38 2.14 -14.03
N SER A 150 0.45 1.90 -13.09
CA SER A 150 0.67 1.12 -11.86
C SER A 150 1.72 1.74 -10.90
N PRO A 151 1.29 2.62 -9.99
CA PRO A 151 2.15 3.23 -8.95
C PRO A 151 3.03 2.23 -8.18
N GLN A 152 2.50 1.05 -7.90
CA GLN A 152 3.21 -0.02 -7.22
C GLN A 152 4.42 -0.55 -8.03
N ILE A 153 4.35 -0.57 -9.37
CA ILE A 153 5.47 -1.02 -10.21
C ILE A 153 6.59 0.02 -10.18
N TYR A 154 6.26 1.31 -10.26
CA TYR A 154 7.26 2.36 -10.10
C TYR A 154 7.91 2.32 -8.72
N ALA A 155 7.11 2.23 -7.66
CA ALA A 155 7.60 2.14 -6.29
C ALA A 155 8.51 0.92 -6.07
N SER A 156 8.24 -0.21 -6.72
CA SER A 156 9.13 -1.38 -6.63
C SER A 156 10.52 -1.19 -7.25
N LYS A 157 10.74 -0.09 -8.00
CA LYS A 157 11.93 0.16 -8.83
C LYS A 157 12.23 -0.95 -9.84
N ALA A 158 11.23 -1.79 -10.17
CA ALA A 158 11.40 -2.88 -11.14
C ALA A 158 11.70 -2.37 -12.56
N ASN A 159 11.25 -1.16 -12.88
CA ASN A 159 11.46 -0.51 -14.17
C ASN A 159 12.15 0.85 -13.99
N SER A 160 12.83 1.31 -15.04
CA SER A 160 13.38 2.67 -15.10
C SER A 160 12.27 3.72 -14.96
N PRO A 161 12.50 4.84 -14.25
CA PRO A 161 11.56 5.97 -14.21
C PRO A 161 11.12 6.46 -15.60
N SER A 162 12.00 6.36 -16.60
CA SER A 162 11.71 6.76 -17.99
C SER A 162 10.62 5.91 -18.68
N THR A 163 10.24 4.77 -18.09
CA THR A 163 9.16 3.91 -18.60
C THR A 163 7.77 4.49 -18.30
N PHE A 164 7.65 5.34 -17.28
CA PHE A 164 6.38 5.89 -16.80
C PHE A 164 6.17 7.28 -17.39
N LYS A 165 5.28 7.41 -18.38
CA LYS A 165 5.10 8.67 -19.12
C LYS A 165 4.33 9.71 -18.32
N SER A 166 3.46 9.26 -17.43
CA SER A 166 2.63 10.13 -16.60
C SER A 166 3.26 10.46 -15.25
N LEU A 167 4.44 9.91 -14.96
CA LEU A 167 5.15 10.13 -13.70
C LEU A 167 5.52 11.60 -13.53
N LYS A 168 5.10 12.15 -12.40
CA LYS A 168 5.49 13.48 -11.92
C LYS A 168 5.87 13.41 -10.45
N ILE A 169 7.15 13.57 -10.16
CA ILE A 169 7.63 13.68 -8.77
C ILE A 169 7.21 15.05 -8.23
N ILE A 170 6.51 15.03 -7.10
CA ILE A 170 6.06 16.24 -6.39
C ILE A 170 7.10 16.65 -5.34
N ARG A 171 7.63 15.66 -4.60
CA ARG A 171 8.54 15.90 -3.48
C ARG A 171 9.41 14.68 -3.18
N GLU A 172 10.69 14.91 -2.91
CA GLU A 172 11.61 13.95 -2.29
C GLU A 172 11.49 14.03 -0.75
N LEU A 173 11.62 12.90 -0.05
CA LEU A 173 11.46 12.76 1.40
C LEU A 173 12.72 12.22 2.08
#